data_AF-A0A3C1H8V2-F1
#
_entry.id   AF-A0A3C1H8V2-F1
#
_cell.length_a   1.000
_cell.length_b   1.000
_cell.length_c   1.000
_cell.angle_alpha   90.00
_cell.angle_beta   90.00
_cell.angle_gamma   90.00
#
_symmetry.space_group_name_H-M   'P 1'
#
loop_
_entity.id
_entity.type
_entity.pdbx_description
1 polymer ?
#
loop_
_entity_poly.entity_id
_entity_poly.type
_entity_poly.pdbx_seq_one_letter_code
_entity_poly.pdbx_strand_id
1 'polypeptide(L)'
;MLPSRTAACLLPAASFLLFAGPLSSTAVDIPADSGSGLESGPQGVGDGLSASFWQRDPRSLTREADVLKDVGLGIIHGGGAPTASFVATKFDYQGADNTPLAAWLGGNATGLSAGGVGATLADGVFDFRGFIRVGAPGRLDINMSSDDGSMLWIGGKLVLDNDGGHPSPGANFLGSASFASAGFYPIEIAYFNSDLPGSDPSRHGAASLNIGVNGGVLGLSFLYTVPEPGVAGLLLLGVLGGCGILGRGVRREEPLR
;
A
#
# COMPACT_ATOMS: atom_id res chain seq x y z
N MET A 1 -1.19 -25.33 57.51
CA MET A 1 -2.32 -24.47 57.11
C MET A 1 -1.81 -23.05 56.89
N LEU A 2 -1.62 -22.64 55.64
CA LEU A 2 -2.03 -21.35 55.03
C LEU A 2 -1.54 -21.38 53.56
N PRO A 3 -2.38 -21.08 52.56
CA PRO A 3 -2.01 -21.23 51.15
C PRO A 3 -1.29 -19.98 50.60
N SER A 4 -0.34 -20.20 49.67
CA SER A 4 0.27 -19.14 48.87
C SER A 4 -0.76 -18.55 47.91
N ARG A 5 -0.97 -17.24 47.96
CA ARG A 5 -1.80 -16.52 46.98
C ARG A 5 -0.96 -16.24 45.74
N THR A 6 -1.25 -16.95 44.65
CA THR A 6 -0.80 -16.61 43.30
C THR A 6 -1.59 -15.38 42.85
N ALA A 7 -0.93 -14.22 42.78
CA ALA A 7 -1.51 -13.03 42.14
C ALA A 7 -1.27 -13.14 40.63
N ALA A 8 -2.30 -13.53 39.89
CA ALA A 8 -2.31 -13.40 38.44
C ALA A 8 -2.41 -11.91 38.09
N CYS A 9 -1.31 -11.35 37.57
CA CYS A 9 -1.28 -10.01 37.01
C CYS A 9 -1.97 -10.04 35.64
N LEU A 10 -3.28 -9.85 35.59
CA LEU A 10 -3.98 -9.54 34.34
C LEU A 10 -3.64 -8.09 33.95
N LEU A 11 -2.88 -7.93 32.87
CA LEU A 11 -2.81 -6.65 32.15
C LEU A 11 -4.20 -6.37 31.55
N PRO A 12 -4.76 -5.16 31.70
CA PRO A 12 -5.98 -4.81 30.99
C PRO A 12 -5.67 -4.68 29.50
N ALA A 13 -6.51 -5.31 28.68
CA ALA A 13 -6.55 -5.11 27.24
C ALA A 13 -6.69 -3.62 26.93
N ALA A 14 -5.83 -3.10 26.06
CA ALA A 14 -5.94 -1.75 25.55
C ALA A 14 -7.30 -1.57 24.89
N SER A 15 -8.20 -0.86 25.57
CA SER A 15 -9.44 -0.38 24.98
C SER A 15 -9.08 0.66 23.93
N PHE A 16 -9.37 0.33 22.67
CA PHE A 16 -9.45 1.31 21.60
C PHE A 16 -10.48 2.36 22.01
N LEU A 17 -10.02 3.54 22.43
CA LEU A 17 -10.90 4.69 22.55
C LEU A 17 -11.36 5.06 21.14
N LEU A 18 -12.67 4.89 20.88
CA LEU A 18 -13.34 5.62 19.82
C LEU A 18 -13.21 7.11 20.11
N PHE A 19 -12.41 7.82 19.34
CA PHE A 19 -12.50 9.27 19.26
C PHE A 19 -13.74 9.64 18.44
N ALA A 20 -14.81 10.03 19.13
CA ALA A 20 -15.95 10.73 18.56
C ALA A 20 -15.70 12.25 18.69
N GLY A 21 -15.07 12.83 17.67
CA GLY A 21 -14.89 14.27 17.45
C GLY A 21 -14.83 14.52 15.94
N PRO A 22 -15.21 15.70 15.42
CA PRO A 22 -15.65 15.83 14.03
C PRO A 22 -14.46 15.76 13.07
N LEU A 23 -14.19 14.58 12.53
CA LEU A 23 -13.37 14.43 11.33
C LEU A 23 -14.28 14.69 10.12
N SER A 24 -14.46 15.97 9.79
CA SER A 24 -14.88 16.32 8.44
C SER A 24 -13.75 17.09 7.77
N SER A 25 -12.63 16.40 7.58
CA SER A 25 -11.84 16.69 6.37
C SER A 25 -12.72 16.31 5.19
N THR A 26 -12.87 17.23 4.24
CA THR A 26 -13.59 16.94 3.00
C THR A 26 -12.92 15.74 2.35
N ALA A 27 -13.70 14.71 2.04
CA ALA A 27 -13.19 13.53 1.37
C ALA A 27 -12.66 13.92 -0.02
N VAL A 28 -11.52 13.37 -0.41
CA VAL A 28 -10.93 13.59 -1.73
C VAL A 28 -11.80 12.89 -2.77
N ASP A 29 -12.34 13.65 -3.72
CA ASP A 29 -13.13 13.08 -4.81
C ASP A 29 -12.25 12.27 -5.75
N ILE A 30 -12.57 10.98 -5.89
CA ILE A 30 -11.92 10.05 -6.81
C ILE A 30 -12.81 9.90 -8.04
N PRO A 31 -12.39 10.43 -9.20
CA PRO A 31 -13.17 10.36 -10.43
C PRO A 31 -13.43 8.92 -10.89
N ALA A 32 -14.63 8.62 -11.39
CA ALA A 32 -14.97 7.28 -11.87
C ALA A 32 -14.08 6.80 -13.02
N ASP A 33 -13.62 7.73 -13.88
CA ASP A 33 -12.72 7.49 -14.99
C ASP A 33 -11.25 7.28 -14.57
N SER A 34 -10.92 7.47 -13.28
CA SER A 34 -9.62 7.10 -12.70
C SER A 34 -9.53 5.62 -12.31
N GLY A 35 -10.64 4.89 -12.34
CA GLY A 35 -10.67 3.45 -12.14
C GLY A 35 -10.18 2.66 -13.36
N SER A 36 -10.02 1.35 -13.21
CA SER A 36 -9.62 0.45 -14.31
C SER A 36 -10.67 0.30 -15.43
N GLY A 37 -11.86 0.90 -15.26
CA GLY A 37 -13.02 0.70 -16.11
C GLY A 37 -13.70 -0.67 -15.93
N LEU A 38 -13.13 -1.55 -15.10
CA LEU A 38 -13.76 -2.80 -14.72
C LEU A 38 -14.77 -2.53 -13.61
N GLU A 39 -15.98 -3.08 -13.79
CA GLU A 39 -16.95 -3.16 -12.70
C GLU A 39 -16.33 -3.90 -11.52
N SER A 40 -16.73 -3.55 -10.29
CA SER A 40 -16.33 -4.34 -9.14
C SER A 40 -16.86 -5.77 -9.33
N GLY A 41 -15.97 -6.70 -9.69
CA GLY A 41 -16.31 -8.11 -9.88
C GLY A 41 -16.91 -8.75 -8.61
N PRO A 42 -17.17 -10.06 -8.64
CA PRO A 42 -17.61 -10.79 -7.46
C PRO A 42 -16.73 -10.48 -6.24
N GLN A 43 -17.28 -10.60 -5.03
CA GLN A 43 -16.50 -10.44 -3.80
C GLN A 43 -15.52 -11.60 -3.61
N GLY A 44 -14.48 -11.66 -4.44
CA GLY A 44 -13.36 -12.57 -4.31
C GLY A 44 -12.35 -12.05 -3.30
N VAL A 45 -11.62 -12.97 -2.68
CA VAL A 45 -10.43 -12.62 -1.89
C VAL A 45 -9.39 -12.08 -2.89
N GLY A 46 -8.91 -10.86 -2.66
CA GLY A 46 -7.82 -10.29 -3.45
C GLY A 46 -6.50 -11.02 -3.23
N ASP A 47 -5.47 -10.61 -3.94
CA ASP A 47 -4.12 -11.19 -3.89
C ASP A 47 -3.06 -10.26 -3.30
N GLY A 48 -3.44 -9.03 -2.91
CA GLY A 48 -2.57 -8.06 -2.24
C GLY A 48 -2.05 -6.96 -3.18
N LEU A 49 -1.01 -6.24 -2.77
CA LEU A 49 -0.32 -5.23 -3.58
C LEU A 49 1.09 -5.70 -3.93
N SER A 50 1.53 -5.40 -5.15
CA SER A 50 2.94 -5.56 -5.52
C SER A 50 3.76 -4.55 -4.72
N ALA A 51 4.77 -5.03 -3.99
CA ALA A 51 5.58 -4.21 -3.12
C ALA A 51 7.05 -4.23 -3.55
N SER A 52 7.67 -3.06 -3.50
CA SER A 52 9.09 -2.85 -3.75
C SER A 52 9.73 -2.14 -2.57
N PHE A 53 10.97 -2.52 -2.27
CA PHE A 53 11.76 -1.97 -1.17
C PHE A 53 13.15 -1.61 -1.66
N TRP A 54 13.63 -0.42 -1.28
CA TRP A 54 14.98 0.06 -1.52
C TRP A 54 15.66 0.30 -0.18
N GLN A 55 16.65 -0.53 0.12
CA GLN A 55 17.62 -0.26 1.18
C GLN A 55 18.53 0.88 0.70
N ARG A 56 18.65 1.94 1.49
CA ARG A 56 19.56 3.04 1.22
C ARG A 56 20.80 2.93 2.10
N ASP A 57 21.81 3.72 1.76
CA ASP A 57 23.03 3.79 2.55
C ASP A 57 22.70 4.31 3.96
N PRO A 58 23.44 3.86 5.00
CA PRO A 58 23.17 4.30 6.36
C PRO A 58 23.16 5.82 6.50
N ARG A 59 22.10 6.35 7.13
CA ARG A 59 21.84 7.77 7.38
C ARG A 59 21.76 8.63 6.12
N SER A 60 21.27 8.06 5.03
CA SER A 60 21.08 8.78 3.76
C SER A 60 19.67 9.37 3.62
N LEU A 61 18.70 8.86 4.36
CA LEU A 61 17.37 9.49 4.45
C LEU A 61 17.36 10.45 5.63
N THR A 62 17.18 11.74 5.33
CA THR A 62 17.00 12.76 6.37
C THR A 62 15.64 12.60 7.07
N ARG A 63 15.41 13.35 8.16
CA ARG A 63 14.12 13.42 8.88
C ARG A 63 13.42 14.77 8.69
N GLU A 64 13.63 15.40 7.53
CA GLU A 64 13.02 16.69 7.17
C GLU A 64 11.52 16.54 6.90
N ALA A 65 10.82 17.65 6.63
CA ALA A 65 9.36 17.68 6.51
C ALA A 65 8.79 17.01 5.24
N ASP A 66 9.60 16.73 4.22
CA ASP A 66 9.13 16.29 2.89
C ASP A 66 10.03 15.21 2.25
N VAL A 67 10.47 14.22 3.05
CA VAL A 67 11.46 13.22 2.61
C VAL A 67 10.96 12.39 1.42
N LEU A 68 9.70 11.96 1.41
CA LEU A 68 9.15 11.23 0.27
C LEU A 68 9.05 12.11 -0.96
N LYS A 69 8.54 13.35 -0.84
CA LYS A 69 8.42 14.26 -1.99
C LYS A 69 9.78 14.64 -2.59
N ASP A 70 10.77 14.92 -1.74
CA ASP A 70 12.08 15.41 -2.18
C ASP A 70 13.00 14.28 -2.68
N VAL A 71 12.91 13.10 -2.06
CA VAL A 71 13.87 12.00 -2.28
C VAL A 71 13.17 10.68 -2.60
N GLY A 72 12.20 10.28 -1.78
CA GLY A 72 11.57 8.95 -1.84
C GLY A 72 10.92 8.64 -3.20
N LEU A 73 10.10 9.56 -3.72
CA LEU A 73 9.44 9.41 -5.01
C LEU A 73 10.46 9.39 -6.17
N GLY A 74 11.55 10.14 -6.05
CA GLY A 74 12.66 10.08 -7.00
C GLY A 74 13.33 8.70 -7.02
N ILE A 75 13.45 8.03 -5.87
CA ILE A 75 13.95 6.64 -5.79
C ILE A 75 12.95 5.67 -6.43
N ILE A 76 11.67 5.78 -6.08
CA ILE A 76 10.60 4.88 -6.52
C ILE A 76 10.37 4.98 -8.04
N HIS A 77 10.37 6.19 -8.60
CA HIS A 77 10.08 6.43 -10.02
C HIS A 77 11.34 6.55 -10.90
N GLY A 78 12.52 6.70 -10.29
CA GLY A 78 13.79 6.95 -10.99
C GLY A 78 14.37 5.77 -11.77
N GLY A 79 13.72 4.61 -11.77
CA GLY A 79 14.10 3.45 -12.58
C GLY A 79 15.22 2.57 -12.01
N GLY A 80 15.71 2.87 -10.80
CA GLY A 80 16.63 1.99 -10.08
C GLY A 80 15.92 0.71 -9.62
N ALA A 81 16.53 -0.46 -9.85
CA ALA A 81 15.97 -1.72 -9.40
C ALA A 81 15.82 -1.75 -7.86
N PRO A 82 14.69 -2.26 -7.32
CA PRO A 82 14.52 -2.39 -5.89
C PRO A 82 15.50 -3.39 -5.30
N THR A 83 15.88 -3.17 -4.04
CA THR A 83 16.64 -4.13 -3.24
C THR A 83 15.84 -5.42 -3.06
N ALA A 84 14.53 -5.30 -2.84
CA ALA A 84 13.66 -6.44 -2.72
C ALA A 84 12.24 -6.16 -3.24
N SER A 85 11.56 -7.23 -3.66
CA SER A 85 10.14 -7.24 -3.96
C SER A 85 9.40 -8.31 -3.16
N PHE A 86 8.12 -8.08 -2.88
CA PHE A 86 7.22 -9.01 -2.19
C PHE A 86 5.75 -8.66 -2.51
N VAL A 87 4.79 -9.35 -1.88
CA VAL A 87 3.37 -9.04 -1.99
C VAL A 87 2.82 -8.66 -0.61
N ALA A 88 2.21 -7.47 -0.52
CA ALA A 88 1.59 -6.98 0.71
C ALA A 88 0.10 -7.32 0.76
N THR A 89 -0.28 -8.22 1.65
CA THR A 89 -1.65 -8.73 1.79
C THR A 89 -2.40 -8.15 2.99
N LYS A 90 -1.68 -7.51 3.92
CA LYS A 90 -2.18 -6.89 5.15
C LYS A 90 -1.21 -5.78 5.59
N PHE A 91 -1.74 -4.61 5.94
CA PHE A 91 -0.97 -3.44 6.39
C PHE A 91 -1.07 -3.26 7.92
N ASP A 92 -0.29 -4.05 8.64
CA ASP A 92 -0.19 -4.07 10.09
C ASP A 92 1.26 -4.42 10.45
N TYR A 93 2.14 -3.43 10.28
CA TYR A 93 3.58 -3.59 10.40
C TYR A 93 4.12 -2.83 11.60
N GLN A 94 4.88 -3.54 12.45
CA GLN A 94 5.46 -3.00 13.67
C GLN A 94 6.90 -3.50 13.85
N GLY A 95 7.81 -2.58 14.15
CA GLY A 95 9.19 -2.89 14.46
C GLY A 95 10.01 -1.65 14.83
N ALA A 96 11.29 -1.74 14.57
CA ALA A 96 12.32 -0.71 14.79
C ALA A 96 13.33 -0.72 13.64
N ASP A 97 14.18 0.30 13.55
CA ASP A 97 15.17 0.46 12.46
C ASP A 97 15.97 -0.81 12.19
N ASN A 98 16.42 -1.50 13.24
CA ASN A 98 17.25 -2.70 13.15
C ASN A 98 16.46 -4.01 12.98
N THR A 99 15.13 -3.95 12.89
CA THR A 99 14.31 -5.15 12.69
C THR A 99 14.64 -5.74 11.32
N PRO A 100 14.90 -7.05 11.19
CA PRO A 100 15.07 -7.65 9.89
C PRO A 100 13.81 -7.49 9.04
N LEU A 101 13.96 -7.11 7.76
CA LEU A 101 12.83 -6.84 6.86
C LEU A 101 11.83 -8.01 6.84
N ALA A 102 12.31 -9.24 6.70
CA ALA A 102 11.47 -10.43 6.71
C ALA A 102 10.66 -10.59 8.01
N ALA A 103 11.21 -10.20 9.16
CA ALA A 103 10.52 -10.24 10.44
C ALA A 103 9.43 -9.16 10.53
N TRP A 104 9.74 -7.94 10.05
CA TRP A 104 8.78 -6.84 9.99
C TRP A 104 7.61 -7.13 9.06
N LEU A 105 7.87 -7.76 7.91
CA LEU A 105 6.83 -8.15 6.95
C LEU A 105 5.91 -9.26 7.47
N GLY A 106 6.36 -10.07 8.43
CA GLY A 106 5.59 -11.17 8.99
C GLY A 106 5.07 -12.12 7.91
N GLY A 107 3.75 -12.32 7.83
CA GLY A 107 3.13 -13.17 6.81
C GLY A 107 3.40 -12.71 5.36
N ASN A 108 3.62 -11.42 5.15
CA ASN A 108 3.95 -10.84 3.84
C ASN A 108 5.40 -11.14 3.39
N ALA A 109 6.23 -11.75 4.25
CA ALA A 109 7.57 -12.19 3.86
C ALA A 109 7.53 -13.40 2.91
N THR A 110 6.38 -14.03 2.72
CA THR A 110 6.20 -15.11 1.73
C THR A 110 6.46 -14.56 0.32
N GLY A 111 7.50 -15.09 -0.34
CA GLY A 111 7.90 -14.60 -1.66
C GLY A 111 8.78 -13.35 -1.64
N LEU A 112 9.31 -12.94 -0.48
CA LEU A 112 10.35 -11.92 -0.39
C LEU A 112 11.56 -12.33 -1.25
N SER A 113 11.91 -11.48 -2.20
CA SER A 113 13.07 -11.72 -3.07
C SER A 113 14.39 -11.71 -2.29
N ALA A 114 15.41 -12.39 -2.81
CA ALA A 114 16.68 -12.67 -2.11
C ALA A 114 17.38 -11.43 -1.54
N GLY A 115 17.29 -10.26 -2.20
CA GLY A 115 17.94 -9.04 -1.72
C GLY A 115 17.39 -8.51 -0.39
N GLY A 116 16.20 -8.96 0.03
CA GLY A 116 15.59 -8.58 1.31
C GLY A 116 16.02 -9.42 2.52
N VAL A 117 16.70 -10.56 2.30
CA VAL A 117 16.96 -11.57 3.35
C VAL A 117 17.98 -11.12 4.41
N GLY A 118 18.67 -9.99 4.20
CA GLY A 118 19.56 -9.37 5.19
C GLY A 118 19.31 -7.88 5.41
N ALA A 119 18.24 -7.34 4.84
CA ALA A 119 17.90 -5.93 4.96
C ALA A 119 17.24 -5.63 6.31
N THR A 120 17.29 -4.35 6.71
CA THR A 120 16.60 -3.83 7.88
C THR A 120 15.69 -2.66 7.47
N LEU A 121 15.05 -1.99 8.43
CA LEU A 121 14.18 -0.85 8.14
C LEU A 121 14.95 0.48 8.18
N ALA A 122 16.15 0.50 8.77
CA ALA A 122 17.06 1.64 8.75
C ALA A 122 17.27 2.14 7.31
N ASP A 123 16.95 3.41 7.04
CA ASP A 123 17.06 4.04 5.71
C ASP A 123 16.38 3.24 4.58
N GLY A 124 15.13 2.82 4.81
CA GLY A 124 14.32 2.08 3.87
C GLY A 124 13.30 2.97 3.15
N VAL A 125 13.10 2.75 1.84
CA VAL A 125 11.97 3.30 1.08
C VAL A 125 11.12 2.17 0.53
N PHE A 126 9.80 2.30 0.61
CA PHE A 126 8.82 1.33 0.19
C PHE A 126 7.84 1.93 -0.81
N ASP A 127 7.44 1.12 -1.78
CA ASP A 127 6.36 1.38 -2.73
C ASP A 127 5.43 0.17 -2.73
N PHE A 128 4.12 0.41 -2.61
CA PHE A 128 3.09 -0.62 -2.73
C PHE A 128 2.09 -0.19 -3.79
N ARG A 129 1.92 -1.00 -4.84
CA ARG A 129 1.06 -0.70 -5.98
C ARG A 129 0.13 -1.84 -6.35
N GLY A 130 -1.02 -1.44 -6.88
CA GLY A 130 -2.03 -2.34 -7.40
C GLY A 130 -3.37 -1.62 -7.46
N PHE A 131 -4.41 -2.29 -7.00
CA PHE A 131 -5.78 -1.80 -7.04
C PHE A 131 -6.48 -2.00 -5.70
N ILE A 132 -7.28 -1.01 -5.33
CA ILE A 132 -8.26 -1.09 -4.27
C ILE A 132 -9.67 -1.29 -4.86
N ARG A 133 -10.38 -2.32 -4.39
CA ARG A 133 -11.77 -2.59 -4.77
C ARG A 133 -12.73 -1.74 -3.94
N VAL A 134 -13.53 -0.94 -4.62
CA VAL A 134 -14.65 -0.18 -4.05
C VAL A 134 -15.94 -0.86 -4.50
N GLY A 135 -16.66 -1.47 -3.56
CA GLY A 135 -17.84 -2.28 -3.87
C GLY A 135 -19.12 -1.49 -4.15
N ALA A 136 -19.17 -0.21 -3.79
CA ALA A 136 -20.31 0.68 -3.99
C ALA A 136 -19.84 2.14 -4.01
N PRO A 137 -20.55 3.06 -4.70
CA PRO A 137 -20.34 4.48 -4.53
C PRO A 137 -20.40 4.88 -3.05
N GLY A 138 -19.59 5.85 -2.65
CA GLY A 138 -19.61 6.37 -1.29
C GLY A 138 -18.24 6.79 -0.77
N ARG A 139 -18.21 7.08 0.54
CA ARG A 139 -17.03 7.53 1.25
C ARG A 139 -16.29 6.35 1.88
N LEU A 140 -14.98 6.34 1.73
CA LEU A 140 -14.06 5.40 2.36
C LEU A 140 -13.23 6.17 3.40
N ASP A 141 -13.33 5.79 4.66
CA ASP A 141 -12.52 6.35 5.74
C ASP A 141 -11.21 5.59 5.87
N ILE A 142 -10.11 6.33 5.92
CA ILE A 142 -8.76 5.79 5.90
C ILE A 142 -7.96 6.37 7.06
N ASN A 143 -7.24 5.51 7.77
CA ASN A 143 -6.18 5.90 8.68
C ASN A 143 -4.87 5.25 8.23
N MET A 144 -3.77 6.00 8.25
CA MET A 144 -2.44 5.55 7.85
C MET A 144 -1.43 6.08 8.86
N SER A 145 -1.21 5.30 9.92
CA SER A 145 -0.28 5.64 11.00
C SER A 145 1.11 5.10 10.68
N SER A 146 2.15 5.94 10.75
CA SER A 146 3.50 5.51 10.43
C SER A 146 4.59 6.19 11.26
N ASP A 147 5.71 5.50 11.43
CA ASP A 147 7.01 6.03 11.90
C ASP A 147 8.05 5.46 10.92
N ASP A 148 8.68 6.22 10.02
CA ASP A 148 8.52 7.66 9.74
C ASP A 148 7.28 7.97 8.85
N GLY A 149 7.46 8.70 7.75
CA GLY A 149 6.39 9.26 6.94
C GLY A 149 5.88 8.33 5.85
N SER A 150 4.63 8.58 5.44
CA SER A 150 3.92 7.83 4.41
C SER A 150 2.97 8.70 3.59
N MET A 151 2.70 8.26 2.36
CA MET A 151 1.77 8.92 1.45
C MET A 151 0.90 7.88 0.74
N LEU A 152 -0.35 8.24 0.47
CA LEU A 152 -1.34 7.36 -0.17
C LEU A 152 -2.03 8.10 -1.31
N TRP A 153 -2.03 7.46 -2.48
CA TRP A 153 -2.81 7.86 -3.63
C TRP A 153 -3.85 6.81 -4.00
N ILE A 154 -5.03 7.27 -4.40
CA ILE A 154 -6.08 6.43 -5.00
C ILE A 154 -6.55 7.10 -6.29
N GLY A 155 -6.63 6.36 -7.39
CA GLY A 155 -6.98 6.93 -8.70
C GLY A 155 -6.02 8.04 -9.13
N GLY A 156 -4.76 7.98 -8.69
CA GLY A 156 -3.75 9.02 -8.91
C GLY A 156 -3.97 10.32 -8.10
N LYS A 157 -4.97 10.38 -7.21
CA LYS A 157 -5.20 11.52 -6.31
C LYS A 157 -4.53 11.28 -4.97
N LEU A 158 -3.79 12.26 -4.46
CA LEU A 158 -3.21 12.23 -3.13
C LEU A 158 -4.34 12.32 -2.09
N VAL A 159 -4.53 11.25 -1.31
CA VAL A 159 -5.58 11.14 -0.29
C VAL A 159 -5.02 11.43 1.10
N LEU A 160 -3.80 10.97 1.38
CA LEU A 160 -3.09 11.22 2.63
C LEU A 160 -1.65 11.59 2.36
N ASP A 161 -1.22 12.66 3.02
CA ASP A 161 0.15 13.18 3.00
C ASP A 161 0.66 13.28 4.45
N ASN A 162 1.13 12.14 4.94
CA ASN A 162 1.75 12.00 6.25
C ASN A 162 3.27 11.91 6.06
N ASP A 163 3.83 12.70 5.16
CA ASP A 163 5.25 12.71 4.85
C ASP A 163 6.08 13.41 5.94
N GLY A 164 7.39 13.21 5.87
CA GLY A 164 8.38 13.78 6.76
C GLY A 164 8.78 12.85 7.91
N GLY A 165 9.87 13.19 8.58
CA GLY A 165 10.34 12.45 9.75
C GLY A 165 9.48 12.72 10.98
N HIS A 166 8.84 11.68 11.52
CA HIS A 166 7.97 11.82 12.69
C HIS A 166 7.70 10.48 13.39
N PRO A 167 7.39 10.48 14.70
CA PRO A 167 6.89 9.27 15.36
C PRO A 167 5.47 8.91 14.91
N SER A 168 5.09 7.65 15.09
CA SER A 168 3.71 7.19 14.83
C SER A 168 2.69 7.86 15.79
N PRO A 169 1.52 8.33 15.30
CA PRO A 169 0.98 8.08 13.95
C PRO A 169 1.36 9.11 12.87
N GLY A 170 2.04 10.21 13.21
CA GLY A 170 2.18 11.40 12.37
C GLY A 170 1.01 12.37 12.52
N ALA A 171 1.12 13.59 11.97
CA ALA A 171 0.11 14.64 12.12
C ALA A 171 -1.08 14.48 11.15
N ASN A 172 -0.84 13.88 9.99
CA ASN A 172 -1.79 13.82 8.87
C ASN A 172 -2.18 12.37 8.54
N PHE A 173 -2.45 11.57 9.57
CA PHE A 173 -2.72 10.14 9.44
C PHE A 173 -4.20 9.79 9.17
N LEU A 174 -5.11 10.77 9.11
CA LEU A 174 -6.56 10.57 8.94
C LEU A 174 -7.07 11.25 7.67
N GLY A 175 -7.75 10.48 6.83
CA GLY A 175 -8.21 10.95 5.52
C GLY A 175 -9.38 10.15 5.01
N SER A 176 -9.96 10.61 3.90
CA SER A 176 -11.10 9.94 3.28
C SER A 176 -11.11 10.16 1.78
N ALA A 177 -11.64 9.18 1.06
CA ALA A 177 -11.85 9.23 -0.38
C ALA A 177 -13.33 9.05 -0.72
N SER A 178 -13.85 9.81 -1.68
CA SER A 178 -15.23 9.70 -2.18
C SER A 178 -15.25 9.12 -3.57
N PHE A 179 -16.08 8.10 -3.79
CA PHE A 179 -16.20 7.40 -5.08
C PHE A 179 -17.60 7.56 -5.65
N ALA A 180 -17.71 7.97 -6.92
CA ALA A 180 -18.98 8.09 -7.61
C ALA A 180 -19.53 6.74 -8.12
N SER A 181 -18.66 5.73 -8.27
CA SER A 181 -19.01 4.40 -8.76
C SER A 181 -18.22 3.31 -8.03
N ALA A 182 -18.78 2.10 -8.01
CA ALA A 182 -18.01 0.90 -7.68
C ALA A 182 -16.94 0.66 -8.76
N GLY A 183 -15.88 -0.06 -8.42
CA GLY A 183 -14.81 -0.42 -9.36
C GLY A 183 -13.49 -0.75 -8.67
N PHE A 184 -12.48 -0.99 -9.49
CA PHE A 184 -11.08 -1.11 -9.05
C PHE A 184 -10.35 0.19 -9.35
N TYR A 185 -9.79 0.81 -8.31
CA TYR A 185 -9.05 2.06 -8.45
C TYR A 185 -7.57 1.79 -8.19
N PRO A 186 -6.65 2.32 -9.03
CA PRO A 186 -5.23 2.25 -8.74
C PRO A 186 -4.95 2.79 -7.34
N ILE A 187 -4.16 2.06 -6.56
CA ILE A 187 -3.69 2.50 -5.25
C ILE A 187 -2.16 2.48 -5.26
N GLU A 188 -1.57 3.54 -4.71
CA GLU A 188 -0.13 3.65 -4.47
C GLU A 188 0.09 4.10 -3.04
N ILE A 189 0.95 3.39 -2.32
CA ILE A 189 1.39 3.77 -0.97
C ILE A 189 2.90 3.90 -1.02
N ALA A 190 3.42 5.06 -0.61
CA ALA A 190 4.84 5.25 -0.35
C ALA A 190 5.06 5.35 1.16
N TYR A 191 6.15 4.76 1.65
CA TYR A 191 6.56 4.83 3.04
C TYR A 191 8.07 4.86 3.12
N PHE A 192 8.63 5.59 4.08
CA PHE A 192 10.04 5.49 4.39
C PHE A 192 10.28 5.33 5.88
N ASN A 193 11.44 4.80 6.23
CA ASN A 193 11.95 4.77 7.57
C ASN A 193 13.42 5.20 7.55
N SER A 194 13.77 6.20 8.34
CA SER A 194 15.14 6.67 8.50
C SER A 194 15.80 6.03 9.72
N ASP A 195 17.12 5.81 9.69
CA ASP A 195 17.85 5.42 10.90
C ASP A 195 17.89 6.59 11.88
N LEU A 196 17.44 6.39 13.12
CA LEU A 196 17.46 7.44 14.13
C LEU A 196 18.90 7.94 14.35
N PRO A 197 19.19 9.23 14.14
CA PRO A 197 20.54 9.76 14.39
C PRO A 197 20.81 9.86 15.89
N GLY A 198 21.94 9.29 16.33
CA GLY A 198 22.42 9.37 17.72
C GLY A 198 23.75 8.65 17.93
N SER A 199 24.51 9.05 18.96
CA SER A 199 25.79 8.40 19.32
C SER A 199 25.61 7.09 20.09
N ASP A 200 24.38 6.69 20.38
CA ASP A 200 24.06 5.46 21.07
C ASP A 200 23.61 4.40 20.06
N PRO A 201 24.47 3.42 19.73
CA PRO A 201 24.15 2.36 18.77
C PRO A 201 23.06 1.40 19.27
N SER A 202 22.60 1.54 20.52
CA SER A 202 21.48 0.77 21.08
C SER A 202 20.12 1.45 20.94
N ARG A 203 20.08 2.72 20.51
CA ARG A 203 18.83 3.46 20.27
C ARG A 203 18.45 3.38 18.80
N HIS A 204 17.34 2.72 18.54
CA HIS A 204 16.72 2.63 17.22
C HIS A 204 15.37 3.35 17.27
N GLY A 205 15.04 4.06 16.20
CA GLY A 205 13.70 4.55 15.91
C GLY A 205 12.72 3.38 15.78
N ALA A 206 11.44 3.68 15.96
CA ALA A 206 10.41 2.71 15.61
C ALA A 206 10.23 2.72 14.09
N ALA A 207 9.87 1.56 13.53
CA ALA A 207 9.57 1.41 12.12
C ALA A 207 8.19 0.78 12.02
N SER A 208 7.17 1.56 11.68
CA SER A 208 5.78 1.09 11.64
C SER A 208 5.00 1.69 10.49
N LEU A 209 4.12 0.88 9.91
CA LEU A 209 3.16 1.30 8.89
C LEU A 209 1.88 0.50 9.09
N ASN A 210 0.82 1.19 9.52
CA ASN A 210 -0.46 0.57 9.82
C ASN A 210 -1.55 1.32 9.07
N ILE A 211 -2.32 0.60 8.26
CA ILE A 211 -3.36 1.20 7.43
C ILE A 211 -4.68 0.55 7.77
N GLY A 212 -5.65 1.38 8.14
CA GLY A 212 -7.01 0.96 8.39
C GLY A 212 -8.01 1.60 7.43
N VAL A 213 -9.06 0.85 7.11
CA VAL A 213 -10.19 1.28 6.28
C VAL A 213 -11.49 0.97 7.00
N ASN A 214 -12.35 1.98 7.17
CA ASN A 214 -13.62 1.88 7.88
C ASN A 214 -13.52 1.22 9.27
N GLY A 215 -12.41 1.46 9.98
CA GLY A 215 -12.15 0.91 11.33
C GLY A 215 -11.57 -0.51 11.37
N GLY A 216 -11.41 -1.19 10.22
CA GLY A 216 -10.71 -2.46 10.10
C GLY A 216 -9.31 -2.28 9.49
N VAL A 217 -8.44 -3.30 9.58
CA VAL A 217 -7.13 -3.29 8.91
C VAL A 217 -7.31 -3.42 7.39
N LEU A 218 -6.55 -2.64 6.62
CA LEU A 218 -6.48 -2.78 5.17
C LEU A 218 -5.80 -4.10 4.81
N GLY A 219 -6.51 -4.96 4.06
CA GLY A 219 -6.02 -6.27 3.65
C GLY A 219 -6.77 -6.85 2.46
N LEU A 220 -6.59 -8.16 2.22
CA LEU A 220 -7.04 -8.89 1.02
C LEU A 220 -8.50 -8.70 0.59
N SER A 221 -9.40 -8.31 1.49
CA SER A 221 -10.79 -7.98 1.12
C SER A 221 -10.90 -6.79 0.17
N PHE A 222 -9.83 -6.00 0.02
CA PHE A 222 -9.79 -4.79 -0.79
C PHE A 222 -8.68 -4.77 -1.84
N LEU A 223 -7.62 -5.56 -1.69
CA LEU A 223 -6.34 -5.33 -2.38
C LEU A 223 -6.06 -6.34 -3.50
N TYR A 224 -5.71 -5.83 -4.68
CA TYR A 224 -5.44 -6.64 -5.87
C TYR A 224 -4.19 -6.17 -6.60
N THR A 225 -3.32 -7.10 -7.03
CA THR A 225 -2.09 -6.77 -7.77
C THR A 225 -2.41 -6.31 -9.18
N VAL A 226 -3.46 -6.89 -9.76
CA VAL A 226 -4.08 -6.52 -11.05
C VAL A 226 -5.60 -6.49 -10.86
N PRO A 227 -6.37 -5.71 -11.63
CA PRO A 227 -7.77 -5.46 -11.32
C PRO A 227 -8.74 -6.62 -11.68
N GLU A 228 -8.21 -7.86 -11.80
CA GLU A 228 -8.83 -9.19 -11.68
C GLU A 228 -7.96 -10.24 -12.43
N PRO A 229 -7.64 -11.42 -11.86
CA PRO A 229 -6.99 -12.54 -12.56
C PRO A 229 -8.03 -13.35 -13.37
N GLY A 230 -8.59 -12.73 -14.42
CA GLY A 230 -9.61 -13.34 -15.29
C GLY A 230 -9.22 -13.47 -16.76
N VAL A 231 -8.09 -12.90 -17.17
CA VAL A 231 -7.60 -12.98 -18.55
C VAL A 231 -6.08 -13.18 -18.56
N ALA A 232 -5.65 -14.39 -18.16
CA ALA A 232 -4.37 -14.94 -18.58
C ALA A 232 -4.42 -15.37 -20.08
N GLY A 233 -4.95 -14.50 -20.96
CA GLY A 233 -5.15 -14.78 -22.37
C GLY A 233 -5.18 -13.50 -23.20
N LEU A 234 -4.10 -13.24 -23.95
CA LEU A 234 -3.84 -12.08 -24.82
C LEU A 234 -3.29 -10.82 -24.14
N LEU A 235 -2.03 -10.89 -23.73
CA LEU A 235 -1.08 -9.81 -24.01
C LEU A 235 0.21 -10.43 -24.56
N LEU A 236 0.09 -11.00 -25.76
CA LEU A 236 1.18 -11.14 -26.71
C LEU A 236 0.64 -10.77 -28.10
N LEU A 237 1.48 -10.10 -28.91
CA LEU A 237 1.25 -9.44 -30.20
C LEU A 237 0.71 -8.00 -30.08
N GLY A 238 1.44 -6.95 -30.44
CA GLY A 238 2.74 -6.84 -31.10
C GLY A 238 2.87 -5.41 -31.62
N VAL A 239 3.82 -4.65 -31.07
CA VAL A 239 4.35 -3.50 -31.82
C VAL A 239 5.20 -4.10 -32.93
N LEU A 240 4.74 -4.01 -34.17
CA LEU A 240 5.54 -3.67 -35.37
C LEU A 240 4.69 -3.84 -36.63
N GLY A 241 4.57 -2.77 -37.41
CA GLY A 241 4.28 -2.83 -38.84
C GLY A 241 2.84 -2.57 -39.24
N GLY A 242 2.52 -1.30 -39.49
CA GLY A 242 1.34 -0.95 -40.27
C GLY A 242 1.45 -1.42 -41.72
N CYS A 243 0.31 -1.75 -42.33
CA CYS A 243 -0.01 -1.43 -43.72
C CYS A 243 -1.44 -1.89 -44.06
N GLY A 244 -2.22 -1.04 -44.73
CA GLY A 244 -3.16 -1.52 -45.75
C GLY A 244 -4.62 -1.71 -45.34
N ILE A 245 -5.38 -0.63 -45.48
CA ILE A 245 -6.81 -0.64 -45.81
C ILE A 245 -7.03 -1.47 -47.09
N LEU A 246 -7.97 -2.41 -47.10
CA LEU A 246 -8.82 -2.68 -48.27
C LEU A 246 -10.00 -3.59 -47.91
N GLY A 247 -11.19 -2.99 -47.94
CA GLY A 247 -12.44 -3.71 -47.85
C GLY A 247 -12.72 -4.53 -49.10
N ARG A 248 -13.41 -5.66 -48.93
CA ARG A 248 -14.21 -6.26 -50.00
C ARG A 248 -15.31 -7.12 -49.38
N GLY A 249 -16.54 -6.64 -49.51
CA GLY A 249 -17.73 -7.40 -49.16
C GLY A 249 -17.88 -8.61 -50.05
N VAL A 250 -18.30 -9.73 -49.47
CA VAL A 250 -18.78 -10.89 -50.21
C VAL A 250 -20.20 -11.18 -49.75
N ARG A 251 -21.11 -11.14 -50.72
CA ARG A 251 -22.54 -11.36 -50.62
C ARG A 251 -22.85 -12.77 -50.10
N ARG A 252 -23.93 -12.87 -49.33
CA ARG A 252 -24.66 -14.11 -49.07
C ARG A 252 -25.27 -14.61 -50.38
N GLU A 253 -25.05 -15.87 -50.70
CA GLU A 253 -25.91 -16.63 -51.62
C GLU A 253 -26.66 -17.65 -50.74
N GLU A 254 -27.99 -17.59 -50.79
CA GLU A 254 -28.88 -18.63 -50.25
C GLU A 254 -28.99 -19.80 -51.24
N PRO A 255 -29.40 -21.00 -50.79
CA PRO A 255 -29.50 -22.17 -51.65
C PRO A 255 -30.87 -22.26 -52.33
N LEU A 256 -30.90 -22.62 -53.61
CA LEU A 256 -32.12 -23.08 -54.29
C LEU A 256 -31.82 -24.27 -55.19
N ARG A 257 -32.35 -25.42 -54.74
CA ARG A 257 -32.68 -26.69 -55.40
C ARG A 257 -31.56 -27.56 -55.96
#